data_AF-A0A8S3CG38-F1
#
_entry.id   AF-A0A8S3CG38-F1
#
_cell.length_a   1.000
_cell.length_b   1.000
_cell.length_c   1.000
_cell.angle_alpha   90.00
_cell.angle_beta   90.00
_cell.angle_gamma   90.00
#
_symmetry.space_group_name_H-M   'P 1'
#
loop_
_entity.id
_entity.type
_entity.pdbx_description
1 polymer ?
#
loop_
_entity_poly.entity_id
_entity_poly.type
_entity_poly.pdbx_seq_one_letter_code
_entity_poly.pdbx_strand_id
1 'polypeptide(L)' 'PSGSGSQSSIVGSDTVTSVAWADWSNILAVGTNRGHVHIYDVTTQKRLQSMCKHTSRVGTL' A
#
# COMPACT_ATOMS: atom_id res chain seq x y z
N PRO A 1 9.72 -1.11 42.12
CA PRO A 1 8.46 -1.43 41.41
C PRO A 1 7.97 -0.22 40.60
N SER A 2 8.38 -0.13 39.34
CA SER A 2 7.74 0.73 38.32
C SER A 2 8.56 0.62 37.04
N GLY A 3 8.35 -0.46 36.29
CA GLY A 3 8.89 -0.62 34.96
C GLY A 3 8.25 0.41 34.04
N SER A 4 8.99 1.45 33.67
CA SER A 4 8.62 2.36 32.59
C SER A 4 8.74 1.59 31.28
N GLY A 5 7.63 1.03 30.81
CA GLY A 5 7.50 0.48 29.47
C GLY A 5 7.62 1.61 28.46
N SER A 6 8.84 1.90 28.03
CA SER A 6 9.10 2.76 26.88
C SER A 6 8.48 2.08 25.67
N GLN A 7 7.29 2.55 25.28
CA GLN A 7 6.61 2.15 24.05
C GLN A 7 7.64 2.11 22.94
N SER A 8 7.87 0.91 22.43
CA SER A 8 8.54 0.70 21.16
C SER A 8 7.75 1.50 20.13
N SER A 9 8.25 2.69 19.81
CA SER A 9 7.77 3.51 18.71
C SER A 9 7.75 2.58 17.50
N ILE A 10 6.57 2.10 17.15
CA ILE A 10 6.34 1.32 15.94
C ILE A 10 6.66 2.25 14.78
N VAL A 11 7.91 2.13 14.36
CA VAL A 11 8.51 2.58 13.11
C VAL A 11 7.43 2.80 12.08
N GLY A 12 7.28 4.05 11.62
CA GLY A 12 6.25 4.54 10.68
C GLY A 12 5.62 3.43 9.86
N SER A 13 4.58 2.83 10.42
CA SER A 13 3.91 1.71 9.79
C SER A 13 3.11 2.32 8.66
N ASP A 14 3.60 2.13 7.44
CA ASP A 14 2.93 2.45 6.19
C ASP A 14 1.56 1.77 6.17
N THR A 15 0.60 2.38 6.86
CA THR A 15 -0.68 1.76 7.16
C THR A 15 -1.49 1.78 5.87
N VAL A 16 -2.12 0.65 5.56
CA VAL A 16 -3.05 0.59 4.44
C VAL A 16 -4.26 1.47 4.78
N THR A 17 -4.53 2.47 3.96
CA THR A 17 -5.66 3.40 4.14
C THR A 17 -6.82 3.09 3.22
N SER A 18 -6.58 2.36 2.13
CA SER A 18 -7.62 2.02 1.15
C SER A 18 -7.30 0.71 0.44
N VAL A 19 -8.35 -0.03 0.09
CA VAL A 19 -8.26 -1.26 -0.69
C VAL A 19 -9.38 -1.22 -1.73
N ALA A 20 -9.07 -1.57 -2.98
CA ALA A 20 -10.03 -1.67 -4.07
C ALA A 20 -9.81 -2.96 -4.84
N TRP A 21 -10.90 -3.67 -5.14
CA TRP A 21 -10.87 -4.92 -5.89
C TRP A 21 -11.45 -4.66 -7.29
N ALA A 22 -10.88 -5.26 -8.33
CA ALA A 22 -11.48 -5.26 -9.66
C ALA A 22 -12.34 -6.52 -9.86
N ASP A 23 -13.65 -6.41 -10.07
CA ASP A 23 -14.51 -7.60 -10.19
C ASP A 23 -14.26 -8.40 -11.49
N TRP A 24 -13.77 -7.73 -12.53
CA TRP A 24 -13.55 -8.32 -13.86
C TRP A 24 -12.14 -8.91 -14.04
N SER A 25 -11.19 -8.47 -13.21
CA SER A 25 -9.78 -8.89 -13.29
C SER A 25 -9.32 -9.32 -11.91
N ASN A 26 -8.51 -10.36 -11.79
CA ASN A 26 -8.01 -10.83 -10.50
C ASN A 26 -6.95 -9.88 -9.90
N ILE A 27 -7.30 -8.60 -9.77
CA ILE A 27 -6.41 -7.52 -9.41
C ILE A 27 -6.94 -6.84 -8.15
N LEU A 28 -6.02 -6.64 -7.20
CA LEU A 28 -6.26 -5.95 -5.94
C LEU A 28 -5.36 -4.72 -5.87
N ALA A 29 -5.96 -3.54 -5.71
CA ALA A 29 -5.26 -2.29 -5.46
C ALA A 29 -5.26 -1.98 -3.96
N VAL A 30 -4.10 -1.65 -3.40
CA VAL A 30 -3.91 -1.36 -1.97
C VAL A 30 -3.20 -0.02 -1.84
N GLY A 31 -3.87 0.97 -1.26
CA GLY A 31 -3.33 2.30 -0.98
C GLY A 31 -2.80 2.42 0.44
N THR A 32 -1.59 2.98 0.60
CA THR A 32 -0.99 3.29 1.89
C THR A 32 -1.18 4.76 2.27
N ASN A 33 -1.05 5.08 3.56
CA ASN A 33 -1.18 6.45 4.09
C ASN A 33 -0.19 7.45 3.47
N ARG A 34 0.92 6.95 2.91
CA ARG A 34 1.93 7.78 2.21
C ARG A 34 1.57 8.08 0.76
N GLY A 35 0.43 7.57 0.26
CA GLY A 35 0.01 7.74 -1.12
C GLY A 35 0.70 6.77 -2.09
N HIS A 36 1.23 5.65 -1.59
CA HIS A 36 1.63 4.55 -2.47
C HIS A 36 0.42 3.67 -2.75
N VAL A 37 0.26 3.25 -3.99
CA VAL A 37 -0.75 2.31 -4.44
C VAL A 37 -0.03 1.08 -4.98
N HIS A 38 -0.24 -0.07 -4.36
CA HIS A 38 0.28 -1.34 -4.81
C HIS A 38 -0.81 -2.10 -5.54
N ILE A 39 -0.49 -2.58 -6.73
CA ILE A 39 -1.35 -3.46 -7.52
C ILE A 39 -0.84 -4.89 -7.34
N TYR A 40 -1.73 -5.76 -6.90
CA TYR A 40 -1.50 -7.18 -6.68
C TYR A 40 -2.36 -7.98 -7.63
N ASP A 41 -1.81 -9.08 -8.12
CA ASP A 41 -2.58 -10.12 -8.77
C ASP A 41 -3.00 -11.12 -7.70
N VAL A 42 -4.30 -11.33 -7.55
CA VAL A 42 -4.88 -12.21 -6.53
C VAL A 42 -4.65 -13.68 -6.89
N THR A 43 -4.61 -14.00 -8.18
CA THR A 43 -4.41 -15.38 -8.66
C THR A 43 -2.99 -15.84 -8.41
N THR A 44 -2.01 -14.99 -8.69
CA THR A 44 -0.59 -15.32 -8.52
C THR A 44 -0.04 -14.89 -7.17
N GLN A 45 -0.84 -14.13 -6.38
CA GLN A 45 -0.46 -13.51 -5.11
C GLN A 45 0.85 -12.70 -5.20
N LYS A 46 1.15 -12.15 -6.39
CA LYS A 46 2.34 -11.35 -6.65
C LYS A 46 1.99 -9.88 -6.80
N ARG A 47 2.89 -9.03 -6.32
CA ARG A 47 2.81 -7.59 -6.58
C ARG A 47 3.18 -7.31 -8.03
N LEU A 48 2.19 -6.91 -8.82
CA LEU A 48 2.37 -6.54 -10.22
C LEU A 48 3.10 -5.20 -10.34
N GLN A 49 2.66 -4.20 -9.58
CA GLN A 49 3.20 -2.85 -9.70
C GLN A 49 3.06 -2.07 -8.39
N SER A 50 3.96 -1.13 -8.18
CA SER A 50 3.87 -0.15 -7.09
C SER A 50 3.83 1.24 -7.71
N MET A 51 2.67 1.86 -7.70
CA MET A 51 2.46 3.23 -8.15
C MET A 51 2.62 4.18 -6.97
N CYS A 52 3.62 5.05 -7.01
CA CYS A 52 3.79 6.13 -6.05
C CYS A 52 3.05 7.36 -6.61
N LYS A 53 2.30 8.12 -5.81
CA LYS A 53 1.60 9.34 -6.26
C LYS A 53 2.50 10.40 -6.91
N HIS A 54 3.83 10.26 -6.80
CA HIS A 54 4.80 11.09 -7.51
C HIS A 54 5.86 10.24 -8.23
N THR A 55 5.77 10.18 -9.56
CA THR A 55 6.90 10.13 -10.52
C THR A 55 6.37 10.68 -11.84
N SER A 56 6.57 11.99 -12.05
CA SER A 56 6.39 12.79 -13.28
C SER A 56 5.40 12.32 -14.35
N ARG A 57 4.36 13.15 -14.58
CA ARG A 57 3.55 13.28 -15.82
C ARG A 57 3.53 12.02 -16.69
N VAL A 58 2.72 11.03 -16.34
CA VAL A 58 2.31 10.03 -17.32
C VAL A 58 1.42 10.76 -18.31
N GLY A 59 1.96 11.04 -19.50
CA GLY A 59 1.21 11.62 -20.61
C GLY A 59 0.00 10.74 -20.89
N THR A 60 -1.18 11.33 -20.78
CA THR A 60 -2.41 10.74 -21.31
C THR A 60 -2.21 10.50 -22.82
N LEU A 61 -2.52 9.29 -23.29
CA LEU A 61 -2.86 9.06 -24.69
C LEU A 61 -4.24 9.65 -24.99
#